data_AF-A0AAY5ET58-F1
#
_entry.id   AF-A0AAY5ET58-F1
#
_cell.length_a   1.000
_cell.length_b   1.000
_cell.length_c   1.000
_cell.angle_alpha   90.00
_cell.angle_beta   90.00
_cell.angle_gamma   90.00
#
_symmetry.space_group_name_H-M   'P 1'
#
loop_
_entity.id
_entity.type
_entity.pdbx_description
1 polymer ?
#
loop_
_entity_poly.entity_id
_entity_poly.type
_entity_poly.pdbx_seq_one_letter_code
_entity_poly.pdbx_strand_id
1 'polypeptide(L)'
;MVSFGVLLFLSLFCVGSSHACFCASLSWATCNESSCECHVIVGKGQRQALNCTTSIPKCLLMRAEMHRLRHHPSSLSQPTQMPVAHDGAPYDPQCGSDGLFRARQCDEADVCWCVDGLGVRRSHMGARSLEGEELVEASWVQVEVKHRGQQLPGIFAAAESNC
;
A
#
# COMPACT_ATOMS: atom_id res chain seq x y z
N MET A 1 -30.63 -53.59 42.97
CA MET A 1 -29.48 -54.50 42.76
C MET A 1 -29.17 -54.52 41.27
N VAL A 2 -27.93 -54.14 40.91
CA VAL A 2 -27.21 -54.21 39.60
C VAL A 2 -27.95 -53.67 38.36
N SER A 3 -27.39 -52.71 37.62
CA SER A 3 -26.23 -52.96 36.78
C SER A 3 -25.41 -51.70 36.51
N PHE A 4 -24.09 -51.85 36.64
CA PHE A 4 -23.07 -50.98 36.06
C PHE A 4 -23.23 -50.93 34.53
N GLY A 5 -23.07 -49.74 33.96
CA GLY A 5 -23.02 -49.51 32.52
C GLY A 5 -22.16 -48.29 32.22
N VAL A 6 -20.85 -48.48 32.31
CA VAL A 6 -19.84 -47.53 31.83
C VAL A 6 -20.03 -47.33 30.33
N LEU A 7 -20.20 -46.09 29.87
CA LEU A 7 -19.92 -45.74 28.48
C LEU A 7 -18.98 -44.54 28.41
N LEU A 8 -17.75 -44.93 28.14
CA LEU A 8 -16.52 -44.19 27.94
C LEU A 8 -16.63 -43.35 26.64
N PHE A 9 -16.31 -42.06 26.75
CA PHE A 9 -15.57 -41.21 25.80
C PHE A 9 -15.97 -41.19 24.31
N LEU A 10 -16.28 -39.98 23.83
CA LEU A 10 -15.69 -39.41 22.62
C LEU A 10 -15.81 -37.87 22.70
N SER A 11 -15.07 -37.26 23.63
CA SER A 11 -14.71 -35.86 23.50
C SER A 11 -13.72 -35.76 22.35
N LEU A 12 -14.22 -35.51 21.13
CA LEU A 12 -13.41 -34.96 20.05
C LEU A 12 -12.94 -33.58 20.53
N PHE A 13 -11.82 -33.54 21.25
CA PHE A 13 -11.01 -32.34 21.30
C PHE A 13 -10.40 -32.21 19.91
N CYS A 14 -11.10 -31.48 19.04
CA CYS A 14 -10.45 -30.88 17.89
C CYS A 14 -9.41 -29.91 18.46
N VAL A 15 -8.19 -30.38 18.69
CA VAL A 15 -7.01 -29.52 18.74
C VAL A 15 -6.78 -29.10 17.29
N GLY A 16 -7.67 -28.25 16.78
CA GLY A 16 -7.37 -27.44 15.63
C GLY A 16 -6.34 -26.43 16.13
N SER A 17 -5.07 -26.70 15.88
CA SER A 17 -4.04 -25.68 16.04
C SER A 17 -4.27 -24.65 14.94
N SER A 18 -5.16 -23.69 15.17
CA SER A 18 -5.34 -22.52 14.32
C SER A 18 -4.10 -21.65 14.48
N HIS A 19 -3.02 -22.01 13.78
CA HIS A 19 -1.88 -21.13 13.57
C HIS A 19 -2.32 -20.07 12.55
N ALA A 20 -3.10 -19.09 13.01
CA ALA A 20 -3.43 -17.93 12.20
C ALA A 20 -2.20 -17.02 12.13
N CYS A 21 -1.39 -17.18 11.08
CA CYS A 21 -0.27 -16.27 10.82
C CYS A 21 -0.82 -14.89 10.44
N PHE A 22 -0.28 -13.82 11.02
CA PHE A 22 -0.65 -12.44 10.68
C PHE A 22 0.59 -11.60 10.41
N CYS A 23 0.43 -10.55 9.60
CA CYS A 23 1.51 -9.63 9.26
C CYS A 23 1.44 -8.37 10.12
N ALA A 24 2.41 -8.17 11.01
CA ALA A 24 2.42 -7.02 11.91
C ALA A 24 2.54 -5.68 11.17
N SER A 25 3.31 -5.63 10.07
CA SER A 25 3.47 -4.42 9.25
C SER A 25 2.24 -4.08 8.40
N LEU A 26 1.33 -5.02 8.15
CA LEU A 26 0.16 -4.78 7.28
C LEU A 26 -1.01 -5.70 7.64
N SER A 27 -2.01 -5.14 8.29
CA SER A 27 -3.15 -5.88 8.84
C SER A 27 -4.05 -6.55 7.79
N TRP A 28 -4.04 -6.06 6.55
CA TRP A 28 -4.86 -6.62 5.46
C TRP A 28 -4.09 -7.54 4.50
N ALA A 29 -2.83 -7.88 4.81
CA ALA A 29 -2.06 -8.84 4.02
C ALA A 29 -2.72 -10.23 4.00
N THR A 30 -2.55 -10.96 2.90
CA THR A 30 -3.01 -12.35 2.79
C THR A 30 -1.85 -13.28 3.14
N CYS A 31 -1.99 -14.10 4.19
CA CYS A 31 -0.96 -15.02 4.65
C CYS A 31 -1.40 -16.48 4.47
N ASN A 32 -0.45 -17.33 4.07
CA ASN A 32 -0.67 -18.77 4.02
C ASN A 32 -0.62 -19.37 5.44
N GLU A 33 -1.60 -20.21 5.79
CA GLU A 33 -1.72 -20.86 7.11
C GLU A 33 -0.57 -21.83 7.41
N SER A 34 0.02 -22.45 6.37
CA SER A 34 1.02 -23.52 6.52
C SER A 34 2.46 -23.01 6.50
N SER A 35 2.79 -22.08 5.60
CA SER A 35 4.15 -21.52 5.46
C SER A 35 4.34 -20.17 6.17
N CYS A 36 3.25 -19.58 6.71
CA CYS A 36 3.22 -18.19 7.19
C CYS A 36 3.77 -17.16 6.18
N GLU A 37 3.78 -17.48 4.89
CA GLU A 37 4.20 -16.55 3.84
C GLU A 37 3.06 -15.57 3.54
N CYS A 38 3.34 -14.28 3.73
CA CYS A 38 2.38 -13.21 3.51
C CYS A 38 2.66 -12.48 2.20
N HIS A 39 1.60 -12.06 1.53
CA HIS A 39 1.68 -11.30 0.29
C HIS A 39 0.51 -10.32 0.15
N VAL A 40 0.67 -9.37 -0.76
CA VAL A 40 -0.41 -8.47 -1.21
C VAL A 40 -0.57 -8.56 -2.72
N ILE A 41 -1.77 -8.24 -3.20
CA ILE A 41 -2.07 -8.18 -4.63
C ILE A 41 -1.80 -6.74 -5.08
N VAL A 42 -0.84 -6.58 -6.00
CA VAL A 42 -0.40 -5.27 -6.54
C VAL A 42 -0.92 -5.00 -7.95
N GLY A 43 -1.70 -5.92 -8.51
CA GLY A 43 -2.19 -5.85 -9.89
C GLY A 43 -2.86 -7.14 -10.30
N LYS A 44 -3.40 -7.16 -11.52
CA LYS A 44 -4.02 -8.37 -12.10
C LYS A 44 -3.01 -9.52 -12.15
N GLY A 45 -3.19 -10.51 -11.28
CA GLY A 45 -2.32 -11.68 -11.19
C GLY A 45 -0.93 -11.41 -10.60
N GLN A 46 -0.65 -10.21 -10.09
CA GLN A 46 0.64 -9.87 -9.50
C GLN A 46 0.57 -9.89 -7.97
N ARG A 47 1.42 -10.71 -7.35
CA ARG A 47 1.55 -10.85 -5.90
C ARG A 47 2.93 -10.37 -5.47
N GLN A 48 2.96 -9.50 -4.48
CA GLN A 48 4.19 -9.05 -3.83
C GLN A 48 4.33 -9.77 -2.50
N ALA A 49 5.37 -10.59 -2.35
CA ALA A 49 5.73 -11.20 -1.08
C ALA A 49 6.16 -10.13 -0.08
N LEU A 50 5.76 -10.29 1.17
CA LEU A 50 5.98 -9.32 2.24
C LEU A 50 6.98 -9.86 3.27
N ASN A 51 7.85 -8.97 3.73
CA ASN A 51 8.56 -9.15 4.99
C ASN A 51 7.79 -8.43 6.10
N CYS A 52 7.15 -9.18 6.98
CA CYS A 52 6.28 -8.64 8.04
C CYS A 52 7.01 -7.98 9.21
N THR A 53 8.36 -7.96 9.18
CA THR A 53 9.20 -7.32 10.19
C THR A 53 9.73 -5.95 9.76
N THR A 54 9.66 -5.63 8.48
CA THR A 54 10.16 -4.38 7.89
C THR A 54 9.03 -3.58 7.27
N SER A 55 9.23 -2.27 7.10
CA SER A 55 8.28 -1.44 6.37
C SER A 55 8.20 -1.87 4.90
N ILE A 56 6.98 -1.85 4.36
CA ILE A 56 6.71 -2.13 2.95
C ILE A 56 7.03 -0.86 2.15
N PRO A 57 7.75 -0.96 1.01
CA PRO A 57 8.03 0.19 0.16
C PRO A 57 6.75 0.94 -0.23
N LYS A 58 6.79 2.27 -0.12
CA LYS A 58 5.60 3.13 -0.28
C LYS A 58 4.91 2.95 -1.63
N CYS A 59 5.66 2.84 -2.73
CA CYS A 59 5.08 2.64 -4.06
C CYS A 59 4.28 1.34 -4.14
N LEU A 60 4.83 0.24 -3.64
CA LEU A 60 4.16 -1.07 -3.65
C LEU A 60 2.89 -1.06 -2.80
N LEU A 61 2.96 -0.44 -1.61
CA LEU A 61 1.79 -0.33 -0.73
C LEU A 61 0.69 0.53 -1.38
N MET A 62 1.06 1.67 -1.96
CA MET A 62 0.12 2.54 -2.67
C MET A 62 -0.53 1.79 -3.83
N ARG A 63 0.24 1.08 -4.66
CA ARG A 63 -0.28 0.26 -5.76
C ARG A 63 -1.25 -0.82 -5.29
N ALA A 64 -0.93 -1.49 -4.19
CA ALA A 64 -1.77 -2.53 -3.61
C ALA A 64 -3.12 -1.95 -3.11
N GLU A 65 -3.11 -0.78 -2.46
CA GLU A 65 -4.34 -0.10 -2.05
C GLU A 65 -5.17 0.37 -3.25
N MET A 66 -4.54 0.92 -4.29
CA MET A 66 -5.26 1.31 -5.51
C MET A 66 -5.92 0.12 -6.20
N HIS A 67 -5.24 -1.02 -6.25
CA HIS A 67 -5.84 -2.27 -6.73
C HIS A 67 -7.03 -2.70 -5.87
N ARG A 68 -6.90 -2.64 -4.54
CA ARG A 68 -7.97 -2.98 -3.60
C ARG A 68 -9.19 -2.07 -3.76
N LEU A 69 -8.98 -0.76 -3.92
CA LEU A 69 -10.05 0.22 -4.15
C LEU A 69 -10.80 -0.02 -5.46
N ARG A 70 -10.09 -0.44 -6.53
CA ARG A 70 -10.70 -0.76 -7.84
C ARG A 70 -11.53 -2.06 -7.81
N HIS A 71 -11.08 -3.07 -7.07
CA HIS A 71 -11.71 -4.41 -7.07
C HIS A 71 -12.67 -4.68 -5.91
N HIS A 72 -12.51 -3.98 -4.79
CA HIS A 72 -13.39 -4.03 -3.63
C HIS A 72 -13.79 -2.61 -3.25
N PRO A 73 -14.57 -1.91 -4.11
CA PRO A 73 -15.04 -0.57 -3.80
C PRO A 73 -15.88 -0.66 -2.53
N SER A 74 -15.32 -0.18 -1.42
CA SER A 74 -16.11 0.07 -0.22
C SER A 74 -17.12 1.15 -0.58
N SER A 75 -18.36 1.11 -0.06
CA SER A 75 -19.42 2.04 -0.46
C SER A 75 -19.16 3.52 -0.08
N LEU A 76 -17.97 3.86 0.42
CA LEU A 76 -17.60 5.18 0.96
C LEU A 76 -16.77 6.05 0.02
N SER A 77 -16.43 5.59 -1.19
CA SER A 77 -15.99 6.48 -2.29
C SER A 77 -15.71 5.64 -3.52
N GLN A 78 -16.68 5.58 -4.43
CA GLN A 78 -16.38 5.21 -5.80
C GLN A 78 -15.55 6.37 -6.39
N PRO A 79 -14.28 6.18 -6.77
CA PRO A 79 -13.57 7.20 -7.52
C PRO A 79 -14.15 7.12 -8.94
N THR A 80 -15.16 7.94 -9.22
CA THR A 80 -15.60 8.19 -10.58
C THR A 80 -14.43 8.86 -11.29
N GLN A 81 -13.66 8.04 -12.00
CA GLN A 81 -12.37 8.38 -12.59
C GLN A 81 -11.30 8.65 -11.53
N MET A 82 -10.09 8.11 -11.73
CA MET A 82 -8.94 8.55 -10.96
C MET A 82 -8.85 10.06 -11.18
N PRO A 83 -8.94 10.88 -10.13
CA PRO A 83 -8.80 12.31 -10.30
C PRO A 83 -7.46 12.57 -10.98
N VAL A 84 -7.50 13.24 -12.12
CA VAL A 84 -6.33 13.90 -12.72
C VAL A 84 -5.55 14.51 -11.57
N ALA A 85 -4.26 14.20 -11.46
CA ALA A 85 -3.42 14.47 -10.31
C ALA A 85 -3.36 15.97 -9.95
N HIS A 86 -4.39 16.47 -9.27
CA HIS A 86 -4.26 17.59 -8.36
C HIS A 86 -3.17 17.23 -7.34
N ASP A 87 -2.39 18.20 -6.88
CA ASP A 87 -1.25 17.95 -5.99
C ASP A 87 -1.68 17.05 -4.82
N GLY A 88 -1.20 15.80 -4.82
CA GLY A 88 -1.48 14.81 -3.78
C GLY A 88 -2.71 13.89 -3.98
N ALA A 89 -3.42 13.94 -5.12
CA ALA A 89 -4.48 12.97 -5.39
C ALA A 89 -3.89 11.55 -5.54
N PRO A 90 -4.53 10.52 -4.95
CA PRO A 90 -4.07 9.14 -5.09
C PRO A 90 -4.24 8.66 -6.54
N TYR A 91 -3.18 8.06 -7.09
CA TYR A 91 -3.12 7.48 -8.44
C TYR A 91 -2.56 6.05 -8.35
N ASP A 92 -2.75 5.22 -9.39
CA ASP A 92 -2.16 3.87 -9.49
C ASP A 92 -0.68 3.99 -9.93
N PRO A 93 0.31 3.79 -9.05
CA PRO A 93 1.69 4.13 -9.35
C PRO A 93 2.44 3.01 -10.08
N GLN A 94 3.34 3.42 -10.95
CA GLN A 94 4.33 2.57 -11.58
C GLN A 94 5.58 2.48 -10.69
N CYS A 95 5.87 1.26 -10.22
CA CYS A 95 7.02 0.99 -9.35
C CYS A 95 8.17 0.33 -10.12
N GLY A 96 9.40 0.56 -9.65
CA GLY A 96 10.58 -0.22 -9.99
C GLY A 96 10.54 -1.61 -9.36
N SER A 97 11.50 -2.47 -9.73
CA SER A 97 11.66 -3.82 -9.14
C SER A 97 12.11 -3.79 -7.68
N ASP A 98 12.71 -2.69 -7.26
CA ASP A 98 13.12 -2.37 -5.89
C ASP A 98 11.96 -1.85 -5.03
N GLY A 99 10.78 -1.61 -5.63
CA GLY A 99 9.62 -1.05 -4.94
C GLY A 99 9.67 0.47 -4.78
N LEU A 100 10.63 1.16 -5.40
CA LEU A 100 10.66 2.62 -5.50
C LEU A 100 9.72 3.12 -6.60
N PHE A 101 9.39 4.41 -6.58
CA PHE A 101 8.65 5.03 -7.66
C PHE A 101 9.52 5.11 -8.91
N ARG A 102 8.93 4.89 -10.09
CA ARG A 102 9.53 5.37 -11.33
C ARG A 102 9.39 6.90 -11.36
N ALA A 103 10.46 7.60 -11.69
CA ALA A 103 10.46 9.07 -11.77
C ALA A 103 9.38 9.57 -12.72
N ARG A 104 9.22 8.92 -13.88
CA ARG A 104 8.09 9.13 -14.79
C ARG A 104 6.91 8.22 -14.46
N GLN A 105 5.75 8.82 -14.23
CA GLN A 105 4.46 8.17 -14.07
C GLN A 105 3.58 8.50 -15.27
N CYS A 106 2.80 7.53 -15.75
CA CYS A 106 1.83 7.74 -16.84
C CYS A 106 0.52 7.03 -16.52
N ASP A 107 -0.60 7.63 -16.92
CA ASP A 107 -1.92 7.02 -16.82
C ASP A 107 -2.29 6.17 -18.06
N GLU A 108 -3.49 5.60 -18.05
CA GLU A 108 -4.03 4.79 -19.15
C GLU A 108 -4.30 5.61 -20.44
N ALA A 109 -4.33 6.95 -20.34
CA ALA A 109 -4.54 7.87 -21.46
C ALA A 109 -3.22 8.42 -22.03
N ASP A 110 -2.06 7.84 -21.66
CA ASP A 110 -0.72 8.27 -22.05
C ASP A 110 -0.36 9.70 -21.61
N VAL A 111 -1.04 10.23 -20.59
CA VAL A 111 -0.66 11.49 -19.95
C VAL A 111 0.37 11.16 -18.88
N CYS A 112 1.55 11.79 -18.95
CA CYS A 112 2.66 11.52 -18.05
C CYS A 112 2.97 12.73 -17.15
N TRP A 113 3.56 12.45 -15.98
CA TRP A 113 4.08 13.44 -15.04
C TRP A 113 5.30 12.88 -14.29
N CYS A 114 6.10 13.78 -13.72
CA CYS A 114 7.22 13.43 -12.86
C CYS A 114 6.80 13.35 -11.40
N VAL A 115 7.39 12.41 -10.66
CA VAL A 115 7.26 12.29 -9.20
C VAL A 115 8.63 12.21 -8.53
N ASP A 116 8.68 12.62 -7.27
CA ASP A 116 9.86 12.40 -6.41
C ASP A 116 9.88 10.98 -5.80
N GLY A 117 10.90 10.68 -5.00
CA GLY A 117 11.02 9.42 -4.26
C GLY A 117 9.88 9.12 -3.27
N LEU A 118 9.03 10.11 -2.95
CA LEU A 118 7.84 9.95 -2.12
C LEU A 118 6.55 9.77 -2.94
N GLY A 119 6.64 9.81 -4.27
CA GLY A 119 5.52 9.69 -5.19
C GLY A 119 4.71 10.98 -5.36
N VAL A 120 5.24 12.13 -4.92
CA VAL A 120 4.58 13.44 -5.05
C VAL A 120 4.90 14.03 -6.42
N ARG A 121 3.86 14.52 -7.13
CA ARG A 121 4.02 15.13 -8.45
C ARG A 121 4.86 16.42 -8.37
N ARG A 122 5.83 16.55 -9.28
CA ARG A 122 6.75 17.70 -9.38
C ARG A 122 6.68 18.46 -10.71
N SER A 123 6.00 17.91 -11.71
CA SER A 123 5.83 18.55 -13.03
C SER A 123 4.36 18.80 -13.36
N HIS A 124 4.12 19.67 -14.36
CA HIS A 124 2.82 19.70 -15.04
C HIS A 124 2.59 18.38 -15.79
N MET A 125 1.32 18.02 -15.98
CA MET A 125 0.94 16.85 -16.79
C MET A 125 1.12 17.18 -18.27
N GLY A 126 1.76 16.31 -19.03
CA GLY A 126 2.10 16.57 -20.42
C GLY A 126 2.17 15.31 -21.27
N ALA A 127 2.31 15.52 -22.59
CA ALA A 127 2.58 14.44 -23.54
C ALA A 127 3.99 13.84 -23.32
N ARG A 128 4.25 12.71 -23.98
CA ARG A 128 5.40 11.77 -23.87
C ARG A 128 6.84 12.36 -23.86
N SER A 129 7.03 13.68 -23.94
CA SER A 129 8.31 14.39 -23.94
C SER A 129 8.85 14.74 -22.54
N LEU A 130 8.32 14.15 -21.47
CA LEU A 130 8.93 14.26 -20.15
C LEU A 130 10.09 13.25 -20.05
N GLU A 131 11.31 13.75 -20.14
CA GLU A 131 12.54 13.01 -19.83
C GLU A 131 12.76 13.11 -18.31
N GLY A 132 12.35 12.06 -17.59
CA GLY A 132 12.57 11.93 -16.15
C GLY A 132 13.08 10.53 -15.88
N GLU A 133 14.38 10.32 -16.02
CA GLU A 133 15.02 9.03 -15.72
C GLU A 133 15.56 8.98 -14.29
N GLU A 134 15.96 10.14 -13.74
CA GLU A 134 16.52 10.23 -12.39
C GLU A 134 15.43 10.47 -11.35
N LEU A 135 15.37 9.58 -10.36
CA LEU A 135 14.46 9.72 -9.22
C LEU A 135 15.10 10.65 -8.18
N VAL A 136 14.57 11.85 -8.05
CA VAL A 136 15.01 12.81 -7.02
C VAL A 136 14.43 12.42 -5.67
N GLU A 137 15.30 12.19 -4.69
CA GLU A 137 14.89 11.86 -3.33
C GLU A 137 14.45 13.13 -2.58
N ALA A 138 13.37 13.03 -1.80
CA ALA A 138 12.93 14.15 -0.99
C ALA A 138 13.85 14.30 0.23
N SER A 139 14.53 15.43 0.33
CA SER A 139 15.53 15.67 1.40
C SER A 139 14.91 15.97 2.77
N TRP A 140 13.69 16.49 2.83
CA TRP A 140 12.94 16.72 4.07
C TRP A 140 11.44 16.62 3.81
N VAL A 141 10.70 16.25 4.85
CA VAL A 141 9.23 16.23 4.86
C VAL A 141 8.76 16.93 6.14
N GLN A 142 7.98 18.00 5.99
CA GLN A 142 7.33 18.66 7.12
C GLN A 142 5.95 18.08 7.33
N VAL A 143 5.71 17.56 8.52
CA VAL A 143 4.41 17.03 8.93
C VAL A 143 3.85 17.92 10.03
N GLU A 144 2.82 18.71 9.69
CA GLU A 144 2.10 19.52 10.68
C GLU A 144 0.89 18.73 11.17
N VAL A 145 0.98 18.22 12.41
CA VAL A 145 -0.13 17.53 13.05
C VAL A 145 -0.91 18.53 13.88
N LYS A 146 -2.10 18.89 13.42
CA LYS A 146 -3.03 19.71 14.20
C LYS A 146 -3.86 18.80 15.12
N HIS A 147 -3.46 18.70 16.39
CA HIS A 147 -4.32 18.14 17.41
C HIS A 147 -5.25 19.23 17.97
N ARG A 148 -6.48 18.87 18.34
CA ARG A 148 -7.49 19.80 18.87
C ARG A 148 -6.87 20.56 20.06
N GLY A 149 -6.49 21.83 19.84
CA GLY A 149 -6.00 22.73 20.88
C GLY A 149 -4.53 23.18 20.85
N GLN A 150 -3.64 22.69 19.97
CA GLN A 150 -2.25 23.20 19.89
C GLN A 150 -1.73 23.29 18.46
N GLN A 151 -1.13 24.45 18.14
CA GLN A 151 -0.44 24.73 16.88
C GLN A 151 1.05 24.88 17.20
N LEU A 152 1.89 23.95 16.74
CA LEU A 152 3.35 24.13 16.75
C LEU A 152 3.79 24.77 15.43
N PRO A 153 4.73 25.73 15.45
CA PRO A 153 5.26 26.33 14.22
C PRO A 153 6.20 25.33 13.52
N GLY A 154 5.87 24.93 12.30
CA GLY A 154 6.77 24.16 11.44
C GLY A 154 7.74 25.07 10.68
N ILE A 155 8.96 24.59 10.46
CA ILE A 155 9.99 25.25 9.64
C ILE A 155 9.85 24.78 8.20
N PHE A 156 9.78 25.73 7.27
CA PHE A 156 9.60 25.52 5.83
C PHE A 156 10.93 25.34 5.10
N ALA A 157 10.99 24.41 4.15
CA ALA A 157 12.13 24.32 3.24
C ALA A 157 11.79 23.81 1.82
N ALA A 158 10.75 24.30 1.13
CA ALA A 158 10.35 23.83 -0.22
C ALA A 158 11.54 23.41 -1.13
N ALA A 159 11.64 22.10 -1.44
CA ALA A 159 12.55 21.62 -2.48
C ALA A 159 11.81 21.70 -3.82
N GLU A 160 12.22 22.65 -4.66
CA GLU A 160 11.91 22.65 -6.08
C GLU A 160 12.71 21.52 -6.73
N SER A 161 12.00 20.61 -7.37
CA SER A 161 12.60 19.58 -8.22
C SER A 161 12.28 19.99 -9.65
N ASN A 162 13.32 20.21 -10.42
CA ASN A 162 13.19 20.31 -11.86
C ASN A 162 13.17 18.89 -12.42
N CYS A 163 12.11 18.60 -13.17
CA CYS A 163 12.31 17.94 -14.46
C CYS A 163 12.76 19.05 -15.44
#